data_AF-A0AAD7NTT4-F1
#
_entry.id   AF-A0AAD7NTT4-F1
#
_cell.length_a   1.000
_cell.length_b   1.000
_cell.length_c   1.000
_cell.angle_alpha   90.00
_cell.angle_beta   90.00
_cell.angle_gamma   90.00
#
_symmetry.space_group_name_H-M   'P 1'
#
loop_
_entity.id
_entity.type
_entity.pdbx_description
1 polymer ?
#
loop_
_entity_poly.entity_id
_entity_poly.type
_entity_poly.pdbx_seq_one_letter_code
_entity_poly.pdbx_strand_id
1 'polypeptide(L)'
;MKRLVAYGNREFVSAPYFDLLFILSIGLLQAYCATAFSPLEAQKSAFLEYNPSAPYPTDSSVFSAATFELGGPHIRAPTSGLPDRYQPNTWSILTALGVYGALHGGHIILWDFGLVVSFPAGSSILIPAGIIRYSFIKVREGERRYCLTQWAGAGINRWFENGLRTDAEFAVDATRVLHEQRETRRRHFHEDALETFPIEGELPEEAMVYEFLGTDPTFETPAAP
;
A
#
# COMPACT_ATOMS: atom_id res chain seq x y z
N MET A 1 12.83 13.61 -8.06
CA MET A 1 11.77 13.25 -7.09
C MET A 1 12.46 12.90 -5.78
N LYS A 2 12.33 13.73 -4.73
CA LYS A 2 12.88 13.39 -3.40
C LYS A 2 11.86 12.50 -2.69
N ARG A 3 12.14 11.19 -2.56
CA ARG A 3 11.36 10.27 -1.73
C ARG A 3 12.04 10.21 -0.38
N LEU A 4 11.38 10.65 0.68
CA LEU A 4 11.83 10.34 2.03
C LEU A 4 11.23 8.98 2.40
N VAL A 5 12.05 7.95 2.33
CA VAL A 5 11.70 6.66 2.95
C VAL A 5 12.11 6.78 4.40
N ALA A 6 11.15 6.90 5.30
CA ALA A 6 11.41 6.96 6.72
C ALA A 6 11.67 5.54 7.22
N TYR A 7 12.93 5.12 7.23
CA TYR A 7 13.38 4.07 8.13
C TYR A 7 13.87 4.76 9.40
N GLY A 8 13.06 4.76 10.45
CA GLY A 8 13.55 5.00 11.81
C GLY A 8 13.97 6.42 12.21
N ASN A 9 13.41 7.49 11.65
CA ASN A 9 13.54 8.83 12.28
C ASN A 9 12.33 9.11 13.17
N ARG A 10 12.39 8.65 14.43
CA ARG A 10 11.33 8.83 15.45
C ARG A 10 10.92 10.30 15.63
N GLU A 11 11.83 11.26 15.43
CA GLU A 11 11.58 12.68 15.70
C GLU A 11 10.58 13.36 14.75
N PHE A 12 10.41 12.87 13.51
CA PHE A 12 9.43 13.45 12.58
C PHE A 12 8.02 12.87 12.79
N VAL A 13 7.94 11.61 13.22
CA VAL A 13 6.66 10.89 13.41
C VAL A 13 6.10 11.06 14.82
N SER A 14 6.91 11.50 15.80
CA SER A 14 6.48 11.76 17.18
C SER A 14 5.58 13.00 17.36
N ALA A 15 5.27 13.73 16.29
CA ALA A 15 4.26 14.79 16.39
C ALA A 15 2.87 14.13 16.45
N PRO A 16 2.02 14.47 17.44
CA PRO A 16 0.76 13.75 17.71
C PRO A 16 -0.20 13.71 16.52
N TYR A 17 -0.07 14.67 15.60
CA TYR A 17 -0.86 14.73 14.37
C TYR A 17 -0.52 13.62 13.37
N PHE A 18 0.73 13.17 13.32
CA PHE A 18 1.10 12.04 12.47
C PHE A 18 0.57 10.75 13.05
N ASP A 19 0.76 10.49 14.35
CA ASP A 19 0.19 9.29 14.99
C ASP A 19 -1.33 9.18 14.75
N LEU A 20 -2.08 10.28 14.85
CA LEU A 20 -3.51 10.30 14.51
C LEU A 20 -3.78 9.91 13.05
N LEU A 21 -3.00 10.41 12.08
CA LEU A 21 -3.13 10.01 10.68
C LEU A 21 -2.88 8.51 10.49
N PHE A 22 -1.87 7.94 11.17
CA PHE A 22 -1.58 6.51 11.14
C PHE A 22 -2.72 5.69 11.77
N ILE A 23 -3.21 6.09 12.95
CA ILE A 23 -4.30 5.41 13.66
C ILE A 23 -5.58 5.40 12.83
N LEU A 24 -6.00 6.56 12.31
CA LEU A 24 -7.24 6.66 11.55
C LEU A 24 -7.20 5.82 10.27
N SER A 25 -6.08 5.87 9.55
CA SER A 25 -5.93 5.11 8.31
C SER A 25 -5.83 3.60 8.57
N ILE A 26 -5.22 3.16 9.67
CA ILE A 26 -5.23 1.74 10.06
C ILE A 26 -6.60 1.28 10.55
N GLY A 27 -7.35 2.15 11.23
CA GLY A 27 -8.74 1.86 11.57
C GLY A 27 -9.57 1.52 10.33
N LEU A 28 -9.31 2.15 9.19
CA LEU A 28 -9.94 1.78 7.91
C LEU A 28 -9.55 0.37 7.48
N LEU A 29 -8.27 -0.01 7.55
CA LEU A 29 -7.85 -1.37 7.20
C LEU A 29 -8.52 -2.41 8.12
N GLN A 30 -8.58 -2.13 9.43
CA GLN A 30 -9.22 -3.03 10.39
C GLN A 30 -10.72 -3.14 10.15
N ALA A 31 -11.40 -2.05 9.80
CA ALA A 31 -12.84 -2.03 9.58
C ALA A 31 -13.26 -2.64 8.25
N TYR A 32 -12.51 -2.40 7.17
CA TYR A 32 -12.91 -2.78 5.81
C TYR A 32 -12.15 -3.99 5.25
N CYS A 33 -11.01 -4.39 5.85
CA CYS A 33 -10.20 -5.52 5.39
C CYS A 33 -9.61 -6.30 6.60
N ALA A 34 -10.46 -6.74 7.53
CA ALA A 34 -10.02 -7.44 8.73
C ALA A 34 -9.17 -8.70 8.43
N THR A 35 -9.50 -9.42 7.35
CA THR A 35 -8.74 -10.57 6.85
C THR A 35 -7.31 -10.23 6.43
N ALA A 36 -7.08 -9.01 5.92
CA ALA A 36 -5.74 -8.49 5.63
C ALA A 36 -5.04 -7.92 6.87
N PHE A 37 -5.79 -7.42 7.85
CA PHE A 37 -5.24 -6.83 9.07
C PHE A 37 -4.58 -7.87 9.98
N SER A 38 -5.25 -8.99 10.27
CA SER A 38 -4.76 -9.99 11.23
C SER A 38 -3.36 -10.56 10.87
N PRO A 39 -3.05 -10.92 9.61
CA PRO A 39 -1.71 -11.36 9.25
C PRO A 39 -0.62 -10.31 9.47
N LEU A 40 -0.92 -9.03 9.21
CA LEU A 40 0.03 -7.92 9.44
C LEU A 40 0.30 -7.71 10.94
N GLU A 41 -0.74 -7.81 11.78
CA GLU A 41 -0.60 -7.71 13.23
C GLU A 41 0.20 -8.87 13.81
N ALA A 42 -0.07 -10.10 13.36
CA ALA A 42 0.69 -11.29 13.76
C ALA A 42 2.15 -11.17 13.34
N GLN A 43 2.41 -10.70 12.12
CA GLN A 43 3.76 -10.45 11.62
C GLN A 43 4.50 -9.40 12.44
N LYS A 44 3.84 -8.28 12.78
CA LYS A 44 4.43 -7.27 13.66
C LYS A 44 4.78 -7.84 15.04
N SER A 45 3.87 -8.60 15.64
CA SER A 45 4.09 -9.23 16.96
C SER A 45 5.33 -10.12 16.93
N ALA A 46 5.43 -10.99 15.93
CA ALA A 46 6.57 -11.89 15.79
C ALA A 46 7.89 -11.14 15.51
N PHE A 47 7.83 -10.03 14.75
CA PHE A 47 9.01 -9.19 14.51
C PHE A 47 9.49 -8.46 15.77
N LEU A 48 8.56 -7.97 16.59
CA LEU A 48 8.87 -7.31 17.86
C LEU A 48 9.34 -8.29 18.95
N GLU A 49 8.87 -9.54 18.93
CA GLU A 49 9.41 -10.57 19.81
C GLU A 49 10.89 -10.85 19.50
N TYR A 50 11.23 -10.95 18.21
CA TYR A 50 12.61 -11.13 17.78
C TYR A 50 13.48 -9.88 18.02
N ASN A 51 12.98 -8.70 17.67
CA ASN A 51 13.67 -7.43 17.84
C ASN A 51 12.73 -6.39 18.48
N PRO A 52 12.70 -6.29 19.82
CA PRO A 52 11.85 -5.33 20.54
C PRO A 52 12.14 -3.87 20.19
N SER A 53 13.31 -3.58 19.62
CA SER A 53 13.72 -2.24 19.19
C SER A 53 13.51 -1.99 17.69
N ALA A 54 12.80 -2.89 17.00
CA ALA A 54 12.50 -2.77 15.58
C ALA A 54 11.85 -1.41 15.25
N PRO A 55 12.36 -0.68 14.25
CA PRO A 55 11.82 0.61 13.89
C PRO A 55 10.55 0.45 13.06
N TYR A 56 9.39 0.46 13.72
CA TYR A 56 8.11 0.70 13.06
C TYR A 56 7.88 2.20 12.84
N PRO A 57 7.08 2.61 11.85
CA PRO A 57 6.74 4.01 11.63
C PRO A 57 6.13 4.66 12.88
N THR A 58 5.19 3.97 13.54
CA THR A 58 4.56 4.34 14.81
C THR A 58 4.22 3.08 15.60
N ASP A 59 4.01 3.22 16.91
CA ASP A 59 3.58 2.10 17.76
C ASP A 59 2.21 1.57 17.36
N SER A 60 1.36 2.43 16.78
CA SER A 60 0.04 2.03 16.25
C SER A 60 0.11 1.40 14.86
N SER A 61 1.23 1.52 14.13
CA SER A 61 1.30 1.00 12.76
C SER A 61 1.48 -0.51 12.73
N VAL A 62 0.66 -1.22 11.94
CA VAL A 62 0.86 -2.65 11.62
C VAL A 62 1.83 -2.85 10.44
N PHE A 63 2.13 -1.78 9.71
CA PHE A 63 3.01 -1.83 8.55
C PHE A 63 4.47 -1.59 8.94
N SER A 64 5.36 -2.39 8.36
CA SER A 64 6.81 -2.26 8.59
C SER A 64 7.42 -1.03 7.92
N ALA A 65 6.69 -0.34 7.03
CA ALA A 65 7.17 0.84 6.35
C ALA A 65 6.08 1.89 6.08
N ALA A 66 6.52 3.15 6.02
CA ALA A 66 5.71 4.27 5.55
C ALA A 66 6.54 5.19 4.64
N THR A 67 5.87 5.92 3.77
CA THR A 67 6.51 6.88 2.86
C THR A 67 5.67 8.15 2.78
N PHE A 68 6.32 9.29 2.94
CA PHE A 68 5.73 10.60 2.68
C PHE A 68 6.18 11.11 1.32
N GLU A 69 5.23 11.24 0.40
CA GLU A 69 5.44 11.82 -0.91
C GLU A 69 5.19 13.33 -0.83
N LEU A 70 6.27 14.11 -0.68
CA LEU A 70 6.21 15.56 -0.46
C LEU A 70 6.41 16.39 -1.74
N GLY A 71 6.31 15.75 -2.91
CA GLY A 71 6.84 16.27 -4.17
C GLY A 71 5.82 17.00 -5.06
N GLY A 72 5.26 18.13 -4.60
CA GLY A 72 4.60 19.13 -5.45
C GLY A 72 3.56 18.62 -6.47
N PRO A 73 3.22 19.39 -7.51
CA PRO A 73 2.19 19.02 -8.47
C PRO A 73 2.69 17.99 -9.50
N HIS A 74 3.45 16.97 -9.09
CA HIS A 74 4.05 16.03 -10.04
C HIS A 74 3.24 14.76 -10.20
N ILE A 75 3.16 14.31 -11.47
CA ILE A 75 2.73 12.98 -11.86
C ILE A 75 3.66 11.99 -11.18
N ARG A 76 3.12 11.06 -10.38
CA ARG A 76 3.84 9.82 -10.08
C ARG A 76 3.75 8.97 -11.34
N ALA A 77 4.86 8.76 -12.04
CA ALA A 77 4.93 7.77 -13.12
C ALA A 77 4.36 6.43 -12.60
N PRO A 78 3.74 5.60 -13.46
CA PRO A 78 3.15 4.33 -13.05
C PRO A 78 4.09 3.60 -12.10
N THR A 79 3.63 3.38 -10.87
CA THR A 79 4.32 2.43 -10.01
C THR A 79 3.92 1.09 -10.60
N SER A 80 4.77 0.55 -11.48
CA SER A 80 4.69 -0.86 -11.82
C SER A 80 4.71 -1.62 -10.49
N GLY A 81 3.81 -2.58 -10.28
CA GLY A 81 3.86 -3.46 -9.11
C GLY A 81 5.32 -3.81 -8.85
N LEU A 82 5.87 -3.27 -7.76
CA LEU A 82 7.25 -3.48 -7.35
C LEU A 82 7.16 -4.61 -6.32
N PRO A 83 7.02 -5.89 -6.71
CA PRO A 83 6.91 -7.00 -5.77
C PRO A 83 8.16 -7.10 -4.88
N ASP A 84 9.27 -6.50 -5.30
CA ASP A 84 10.48 -6.39 -4.48
C ASP A 84 10.39 -5.32 -3.39
N ARG A 85 9.49 -4.34 -3.57
CA ARG A 85 9.22 -3.28 -2.60
C ARG A 85 8.04 -3.66 -1.73
N TYR A 86 6.86 -3.83 -2.32
CA TYR A 86 5.62 -4.11 -1.60
C TYR A 86 5.43 -5.61 -1.47
N GLN A 87 5.08 -6.09 -0.28
CA GLN A 87 4.64 -7.47 -0.12
C GLN A 87 3.42 -7.72 -1.03
N PRO A 88 3.44 -8.74 -1.91
CA PRO A 88 2.36 -8.97 -2.86
C PRO A 88 1.02 -9.39 -2.23
N ASN A 89 1.06 -10.20 -1.17
CA ASN A 89 -0.12 -10.72 -0.47
C ASN A 89 -0.60 -9.82 0.67
N THR A 90 -0.50 -8.50 0.49
CA THR A 90 -1.04 -7.55 1.47
C THR A 90 -1.51 -6.26 0.82
N TRP A 91 -2.22 -5.48 1.62
CA TRP A 91 -2.74 -4.18 1.26
C TRP A 91 -1.75 -3.08 1.60
N SER A 92 -1.90 -1.96 0.93
CA SER A 92 -1.22 -0.70 1.25
C SER A 92 -2.27 0.39 1.42
N ILE A 93 -2.04 1.27 2.38
CA ILE A 93 -2.92 2.40 2.63
C ILE A 93 -2.29 3.65 2.05
N LEU A 94 -3.01 4.32 1.17
CA LEU A 94 -2.62 5.59 0.61
C LEU A 94 -3.57 6.64 1.17
N THR A 95 -3.04 7.65 1.86
CA THR A 95 -3.81 8.79 2.35
C THR A 95 -3.39 10.03 1.58
N ALA A 96 -4.34 10.65 0.87
CA ALA A 96 -4.13 11.89 0.15
C ALA A 96 -4.14 13.07 1.13
N LEU A 97 -3.17 13.98 0.99
CA LEU A 97 -2.99 15.13 1.86
C LEU A 97 -2.71 16.39 1.03
N GLY A 98 -2.84 17.56 1.64
CA GLY A 98 -2.54 18.85 1.01
C GLY A 98 -3.79 19.69 0.73
N VAL A 99 -3.66 20.63 -0.21
CA VAL A 99 -4.68 21.60 -0.58
C VAL A 99 -4.77 21.63 -2.10
N TYR A 100 -5.78 20.94 -2.63
CA TYR A 100 -6.07 20.82 -4.07
C TYR A 100 -7.54 20.44 -4.32
N GLY A 101 -8.06 20.79 -5.49
CA GLY A 101 -9.39 20.41 -5.94
C GLY A 101 -9.41 19.04 -6.65
N ALA A 102 -10.01 18.04 -6.01
CA ALA A 102 -10.10 16.67 -6.56
C ALA A 102 -10.90 16.57 -7.88
N LEU A 103 -11.70 17.59 -8.22
CA LEU A 103 -12.46 17.65 -9.47
C LEU A 103 -11.57 17.87 -10.72
N HIS A 104 -10.35 18.38 -10.54
CA HIS A 104 -9.54 18.88 -11.66
C HIS A 104 -8.11 18.35 -11.69
N GLY A 105 -7.76 17.44 -10.77
CA GLY A 105 -6.41 16.90 -10.63
C GLY A 105 -6.30 16.03 -9.38
N GLY A 106 -5.15 15.37 -9.18
CA GLY A 106 -4.89 14.60 -7.95
C GLY A 106 -5.57 13.23 -7.87
N HIS A 107 -6.34 12.84 -8.89
CA HIS A 107 -6.93 11.51 -9.04
C HIS A 107 -5.89 10.39 -8.96
N ILE A 108 -6.31 9.21 -8.52
CA ILE A 108 -5.54 7.98 -8.66
C ILE A 108 -5.98 7.24 -9.92
N ILE A 109 -5.01 6.79 -10.71
CA ILE A 109 -5.24 5.90 -11.86
C ILE A 109 -4.89 4.49 -11.42
N LEU A 110 -5.84 3.56 -11.55
CA LEU A 110 -5.63 2.13 -11.33
C LEU A 110 -5.59 1.44 -12.70
N TRP A 111 -4.39 1.25 -13.24
CA TRP A 111 -4.20 0.89 -14.65
C TRP A 111 -4.75 -0.50 -14.98
N ASP A 112 -4.62 -1.46 -14.07
CA ASP A 112 -5.08 -2.84 -14.30
C ASP A 112 -6.61 -2.96 -14.32
N PHE A 113 -7.31 -1.97 -13.78
CA PHE A 113 -8.77 -1.90 -13.77
C PHE A 113 -9.31 -0.89 -14.78
N GLY A 114 -8.45 -0.14 -15.48
CA GLY A 114 -8.88 0.93 -16.38
C GLY A 114 -9.62 2.07 -15.65
N LEU A 115 -9.39 2.26 -14.35
CA LEU A 115 -10.14 3.21 -13.52
C LEU A 115 -9.36 4.50 -13.27
N VAL A 116 -10.08 5.62 -13.28
CA VAL A 116 -9.63 6.91 -12.77
C VAL A 116 -10.55 7.29 -11.62
N VAL A 117 -10.02 7.29 -10.41
CA VAL A 117 -10.82 7.51 -9.20
C VAL A 117 -10.48 8.88 -8.61
N SER A 118 -11.51 9.67 -8.32
CA SER A 118 -11.34 10.92 -7.57
C SER A 118 -10.72 10.61 -6.21
N PHE A 119 -9.63 11.29 -5.88
CA PHE A 119 -8.88 11.04 -4.66
C PHE A 119 -8.66 12.34 -3.89
N PRO A 120 -9.66 12.82 -3.13
CA PRO A 120 -9.62 14.10 -2.42
C PRO A 120 -8.60 14.15 -1.27
N ALA A 121 -8.13 15.36 -0.94
CA ALA A 121 -7.34 15.55 0.27
C ALA A 121 -8.13 15.12 1.51
N GLY A 122 -7.48 14.39 2.42
CA GLY A 122 -8.09 13.79 3.61
C GLY A 122 -8.70 12.41 3.38
N SER A 123 -8.83 11.95 2.13
CA SER A 123 -9.30 10.60 1.84
C SER A 123 -8.17 9.57 1.92
N SER A 124 -8.53 8.32 2.20
CA SER A 124 -7.62 7.18 2.11
C SER A 124 -8.19 6.12 1.18
N ILE A 125 -7.32 5.40 0.50
CA ILE A 125 -7.64 4.24 -0.33
C ILE A 125 -6.76 3.07 0.08
N LEU A 126 -7.37 1.90 0.21
CA LEU A 126 -6.69 0.62 0.38
C LEU A 126 -6.46 0.06 -1.02
N ILE A 127 -5.21 -0.30 -1.36
CA ILE A 127 -4.91 -1.00 -2.60
C ILE A 127 -3.89 -2.13 -2.42
N PRO A 128 -3.97 -3.20 -3.21
CA PRO A 128 -2.97 -4.28 -3.29
C PRO A 128 -1.69 -3.82 -4.06
N ALA A 129 -0.96 -2.83 -3.53
CA ALA A 129 0.12 -2.14 -4.26
C ALA A 129 1.28 -3.03 -4.74
N GLY A 130 1.41 -4.26 -4.20
CA GLY A 130 2.40 -5.24 -4.66
C GLY A 130 2.04 -5.94 -5.96
N ILE A 131 0.75 -5.96 -6.34
CA ILE A 131 0.28 -6.67 -7.54
C ILE A 131 -0.46 -5.79 -8.55
N ILE A 132 -0.85 -4.56 -8.19
CA ILE A 132 -1.47 -3.61 -9.14
C ILE A 132 -0.59 -2.41 -9.48
N ARG A 133 -0.80 -1.90 -10.68
CA ARG A 133 -0.18 -0.69 -11.23
C ARG A 133 -1.05 0.52 -10.95
N TYR A 134 -0.46 1.53 -10.31
CA TYR A 134 -1.16 2.79 -10.03
C TYR A 134 -0.29 4.03 -10.21
N SER A 135 -0.92 5.16 -10.51
CA SER A 135 -0.29 6.48 -10.59
C SER A 135 -1.21 7.57 -10.07
N PHE A 136 -0.70 8.81 -9.98
CA PHE A 136 -1.51 9.97 -9.63
C PHE A 136 -1.50 11.01 -10.75
N ILE A 137 -2.64 11.62 -11.01
CA ILE A 137 -2.78 12.76 -11.91
C ILE A 137 -2.20 14.00 -11.21
N LYS A 138 -1.45 14.82 -11.96
CA LYS A 138 -0.93 16.11 -11.50
C LYS A 138 -2.08 17.01 -11.00
N VAL A 139 -1.86 17.72 -9.90
CA VAL A 139 -2.75 18.82 -9.44
C VAL A 139 -2.43 20.10 -10.21
N ARG A 140 -3.34 21.09 -10.19
CA ARG A 140 -3.16 22.33 -10.94
C ARG A 140 -1.94 23.11 -10.44
N GLU A 141 -1.49 24.03 -11.27
CA GLU A 141 -0.42 24.95 -10.88
C GLU A 141 -0.83 25.75 -9.63
N GLY A 142 0.07 25.88 -8.66
CA GLY A 142 -0.21 26.50 -7.37
C GLY A 142 -0.91 25.60 -6.33
N GLU A 143 -1.44 24.44 -6.72
CA GLU A 143 -1.97 23.45 -5.78
C GLU A 143 -0.86 22.59 -5.18
N ARG A 144 -1.11 22.04 -3.99
CA ARG A 144 -0.17 21.18 -3.28
C ARG A 144 -0.84 19.87 -2.90
N ARG A 145 -0.26 18.77 -3.37
CA ARG A 145 -0.67 17.42 -3.00
C ARG A 145 0.49 16.67 -2.37
N TYR A 146 0.19 15.94 -1.32
CA TYR A 146 1.07 15.00 -0.66
C TYR A 146 0.37 13.64 -0.54
N CYS A 147 1.14 12.59 -0.30
CA CYS A 147 0.57 11.28 0.00
C CYS A 147 1.36 10.61 1.11
N LEU A 148 0.66 10.10 2.11
CA LEU A 148 1.20 9.12 3.05
C LEU A 148 0.87 7.74 2.49
N THR A 149 1.88 6.91 2.29
CA THR A 149 1.70 5.49 1.94
C THR A 149 2.20 4.64 3.10
N GLN A 150 1.33 3.79 3.67
CA GLN A 150 1.72 2.73 4.60
C GLN A 150 1.69 1.39 3.88
N TRP A 151 2.72 0.57 4.07
CA TRP A 151 2.90 -0.68 3.32
C TRP A 151 3.82 -1.65 4.04
N ALA A 152 3.63 -2.94 3.79
CA ALA A 152 4.54 -3.96 4.28
C ALA A 152 5.66 -4.19 3.26
N GLY A 153 6.91 -4.13 3.73
CA GLY A 153 8.06 -4.30 2.86
C GLY A 153 8.31 -5.76 2.49
N ALA A 154 8.36 -6.06 1.18
CA ALA A 154 8.60 -7.43 0.72
C ALA A 154 9.94 -7.98 1.23
N GLY A 155 11.00 -7.17 1.23
CA GLY A 155 12.33 -7.61 1.68
C GLY A 155 12.38 -8.05 3.15
N ILE A 156 11.79 -7.25 4.06
CA ILE A 156 11.79 -7.57 5.49
C ILE A 156 10.91 -8.80 5.78
N ASN A 157 9.82 -8.94 5.03
CA ASN A 157 8.91 -10.05 5.18
C ASN A 157 9.53 -11.34 4.64
N ARG A 158 10.17 -11.31 3.48
CA ARG A 158 10.96 -12.45 2.95
C ARG A 158 12.05 -12.88 3.92
N TRP A 159 12.78 -11.92 4.51
CA TRP A 159 13.82 -12.21 5.47
C TRP A 159 13.27 -12.95 6.70
N PHE A 160 12.11 -12.54 7.19
CA PHE A 160 11.42 -13.21 8.28
C PHE A 160 10.93 -14.62 7.88
N GLU A 161 10.28 -14.75 6.71
CA GLU A 161 9.81 -16.05 6.18
C GLU A 161 10.93 -17.05 5.93
N ASN A 162 12.12 -16.56 5.57
CA ASN A 162 13.31 -17.37 5.41
C ASN A 162 13.90 -17.82 6.78
N GLY A 163 13.26 -17.51 7.91
CA GLY A 163 13.76 -17.79 9.23
C GLY A 163 14.96 -16.91 9.58
N LEU A 164 14.79 -15.59 9.42
CA LEU A 164 15.77 -14.55 9.76
C LEU A 164 17.04 -14.59 8.89
N ARG A 165 16.86 -14.95 7.62
CA ARG A 165 17.94 -15.11 6.64
C ARG A 165 17.66 -14.33 5.37
N THR A 166 18.70 -13.75 4.80
CA THR A 166 18.62 -13.17 3.45
C THR A 166 18.25 -14.26 2.44
N ASP A 167 17.77 -13.83 1.28
CA ASP A 167 17.45 -14.75 0.18
C ASP A 167 18.68 -15.58 -0.25
N ALA A 168 19.90 -15.02 -0.08
CA ALA A 168 21.16 -15.69 -0.38
C ALA A 168 21.55 -16.73 0.69
N GLU A 169 21.46 -16.39 1.97
CA GLU A 169 21.73 -17.33 3.08
C GLU A 169 20.73 -18.49 3.07
N PHE A 170 19.43 -18.19 2.87
CA PHE A 170 18.42 -19.23 2.72
C PHE A 170 18.75 -20.16 1.55
N ALA A 171 19.23 -19.62 0.43
CA ALA A 171 19.52 -20.43 -0.74
C ALA A 171 20.63 -21.47 -0.50
N VAL A 172 21.61 -21.14 0.34
CA VAL A 172 22.72 -22.04 0.71
C VAL A 172 22.28 -23.07 1.75
N ASP A 173 21.52 -22.66 2.77
CA ASP A 173 21.27 -23.48 3.95
C ASP A 173 19.96 -24.30 3.89
N ALA A 174 19.01 -23.91 3.05
CA ALA A 174 17.70 -24.53 3.04
C ALA A 174 17.73 -25.93 2.42
N THR A 175 17.02 -26.87 3.06
CA THR A 175 16.75 -28.19 2.49
C THR A 175 15.88 -28.05 1.24
N ARG A 176 15.91 -29.07 0.37
CA ARG A 176 15.05 -29.10 -0.84
C ARG A 176 13.58 -28.86 -0.51
N VAL A 177 13.09 -29.43 0.59
CA VAL A 177 11.70 -29.25 1.05
C VAL A 177 11.40 -27.79 1.39
N LEU A 178 12.31 -27.10 2.09
CA LEU A 178 12.14 -25.68 2.41
C LEU A 178 12.17 -24.79 1.17
N HIS A 179 13.01 -25.12 0.19
CA HIS A 179 13.00 -24.47 -1.13
C HIS A 179 11.67 -24.65 -1.86
N GLU A 180 11.17 -25.88 -1.94
CA GLU A 180 9.87 -26.18 -2.58
C GLU A 180 8.71 -25.47 -1.89
N GLN A 181 8.71 -25.40 -0.55
CA GLN A 181 7.70 -24.67 0.22
C GLN A 181 7.73 -23.16 -0.06
N ARG A 182 8.94 -22.56 -0.10
CA ARG A 182 9.12 -21.13 -0.41
C ARG A 182 8.63 -20.80 -1.83
N GLU A 183 9.01 -21.61 -2.81
CA GLU A 183 8.60 -21.40 -4.20
C GLU A 183 7.09 -21.60 -4.39
N THR A 184 6.51 -22.58 -3.71
CA THR A 184 5.05 -22.78 -3.70
C THR A 184 4.35 -21.55 -3.16
N ARG A 185 4.77 -21.04 -1.99
CA ARG A 185 4.16 -19.84 -1.39
C ARG A 185 4.23 -18.63 -2.33
N ARG A 186 5.39 -18.42 -2.96
CA ARG A 186 5.61 -17.30 -3.90
C ARG A 186 4.72 -17.34 -5.13
N ARG A 187 4.34 -18.55 -5.59
CA ARG A 187 3.40 -18.70 -6.71
C ARG A 187 1.98 -18.29 -6.35
N HIS A 188 1.57 -18.52 -5.10
CA HIS A 188 0.22 -18.23 -4.64
C HIS A 188 0.04 -16.80 -4.13
N PHE A 189 1.11 -16.00 -4.04
CA PHE A 189 1.05 -14.61 -3.58
C PHE A 189 -0.03 -13.74 -4.25
N HIS A 190 -0.30 -13.95 -5.54
CA HIS A 190 -1.37 -13.23 -6.23
C HIS A 190 -2.76 -13.70 -5.78
N GLU A 191 -2.95 -15.00 -5.64
CA GLU A 191 -4.20 -15.63 -5.20
C GLU A 191 -4.46 -15.30 -3.73
N ASP A 192 -3.47 -15.48 -2.85
CA ASP A 192 -3.51 -15.10 -1.43
C ASP A 192 -3.86 -13.62 -1.26
N ALA A 193 -3.30 -12.74 -2.10
CA ALA A 193 -3.66 -11.33 -2.09
C ALA A 193 -5.15 -11.15 -2.36
N LEU A 194 -5.65 -11.78 -3.44
CA LEU A 194 -7.05 -11.72 -3.88
C LEU A 194 -8.03 -12.28 -2.84
N GLU A 195 -7.65 -13.31 -2.09
CA GLU A 195 -8.46 -13.86 -1.00
C GLU A 195 -8.60 -12.91 0.20
N THR A 196 -7.66 -11.99 0.40
CA THR A 196 -7.77 -10.95 1.43
C THR A 196 -8.62 -9.75 1.00
N PHE A 197 -9.23 -9.78 -0.19
CA PHE A 197 -10.14 -8.73 -0.62
C PHE A 197 -11.50 -8.93 0.02
N PRO A 198 -12.06 -7.90 0.68
CA PRO A 198 -13.44 -7.98 1.13
C PRO A 198 -14.33 -8.18 -0.10
N ILE A 199 -15.12 -9.24 -0.07
CA ILE A 199 -16.19 -9.44 -1.06
C ILE A 199 -17.31 -8.46 -0.69
N GLU A 200 -18.10 -8.01 -1.65
CA GLU A 200 -19.15 -6.98 -1.45
C GLU A 200 -20.04 -7.21 -0.22
N GLY A 201 -20.34 -8.48 0.12
CA GLY A 201 -21.13 -8.85 1.30
C GLY A 201 -20.42 -8.78 2.66
N GLU A 202 -19.11 -8.51 2.68
CA GLU A 202 -18.29 -8.35 3.89
C GLU A 202 -18.01 -6.88 4.23
N LEU A 203 -18.40 -5.96 3.34
CA LEU A 203 -18.25 -4.52 3.58
C LEU A 203 -19.38 -3.99 4.48
N PRO A 204 -19.12 -3.00 5.33
CA PRO A 204 -20.17 -2.27 6.06
C PRO A 204 -21.23 -1.71 5.11
N GLU A 205 -22.48 -1.58 5.55
CA GLU A 205 -23.57 -1.03 4.72
C GLU A 205 -23.28 0.38 4.19
N GLU A 206 -22.43 1.14 4.90
CA GLU A 206 -22.01 2.49 4.53
C GLU A 206 -20.87 2.51 3.49
N ALA A 207 -20.32 1.35 3.14
CA ALA A 207 -19.29 1.25 2.12
C ALA A 207 -19.87 1.54 0.73
N MET A 208 -19.37 2.60 0.10
CA MET A 208 -19.69 2.89 -1.29
C MET A 208 -18.96 1.91 -2.20
N VAL A 209 -19.69 0.94 -2.75
CA VAL A 209 -19.21 0.03 -3.79
C VAL A 209 -19.37 0.73 -5.14
N TYR A 210 -18.26 0.88 -5.87
CA TYR A 210 -18.32 1.32 -7.26
C TYR A 210 -18.53 0.08 -8.13
N GLU A 211 -19.73 -0.10 -8.69
CA GLU A 211 -19.96 -1.12 -9.70
C GLU A 211 -19.18 -0.78 -10.97
N PHE A 212 -18.47 -1.77 -11.50
CA PHE A 212 -17.81 -1.69 -12.80
C PHE A 212 -18.90 -1.65 -13.88
N LEU A 213 -19.31 -0.46 -14.30
CA LEU A 213 -19.96 -0.29 -15.59
C LEU A 213 -18.89 -0.62 -16.63
N GLY A 214 -18.97 -1.83 -17.19
CA GLY A 214 -18.01 -2.35 -18.14
C GLY A 214 -17.69 -1.36 -19.25
N THR A 215 -16.54 -1.56 -19.91
CA THR A 215 -16.04 -0.72 -20.99
C THR A 215 -17.15 -0.38 -21.98
N ASP A 216 -17.75 0.80 -21.87
CA ASP A 216 -18.56 1.37 -22.94
C ASP A 216 -17.56 1.72 -24.06
N PRO A 217 -17.61 1.05 -25.22
CA PRO A 217 -16.65 1.26 -26.30
C PRO A 217 -16.77 2.65 -26.96
N THR A 218 -17.66 3.52 -26.47
CA THR A 218 -17.93 4.84 -27.05
C THR A 218 -17.12 5.99 -26.47
N PHE A 219 -16.02 5.72 -25.73
CA PHE A 219 -15.08 6.79 -25.35
C PHE A 219 -14.30 7.27 -26.58
N GLU A 220 -14.94 8.10 -27.41
CA GLU A 220 -14.30 8.85 -28.47
C GLU A 220 -13.27 9.78 -27.81
N THR A 221 -11.99 9.48 -28.05
CA THR A 221 -10.88 10.41 -27.80
C THR A 221 -11.25 11.78 -28.38
N PRO A 222 -11.28 12.86 -27.58
CA PRO A 222 -11.42 14.20 -28.14
C PRO A 222 -10.27 14.43 -29.11
N ALA A 223 -10.59 14.79 -30.35
CA ALA A 223 -9.60 15.17 -31.33
C ALA A 223 -8.70 16.27 -30.73
N ALA A 224 -7.39 16.03 -30.73
CA ALA A 224 -6.41 17.00 -30.26
C ALA A 224 -6.54 18.30 -31.08
N PRO A 225 -6.37 19.48 -30.46
CA PRO A 225 -6.33 20.75 -31.18
C PRO A 225 -5.12 20.85 -32.13
#